data_AF-A0A955MUA6-F1
#
_entry.id   AF-A0A955MUA6-F1
#
_cell.length_a   1.000
_cell.length_b   1.000
_cell.length_c   1.000
_cell.angle_alpha   90.00
_cell.angle_beta   90.00
_cell.angle_gamma   90.00
#
_symmetry.space_group_name_H-M   'P 1'
#
loop_
_entity.id
_entity.type
_entity.pdbx_description
1 polymer ?
#
loop_
_entity_poly.entity_id
_entity_poly.type
_entity_poly.pdbx_seq_one_letter_code
_entity_poly.pdbx_strand_id
1 'polypeptide(L)'
;LTHENRHLYLRDDIKFLHLDDYRLIDWYGKPPEEVLARLKELGVDYYLKIRNERNHPILEDLGIDKLLQDHFELVYERGENLLYRLKRE
;
A
#
# COMPACT_ATOMS: atom_id res chain seq x y z
N LEU A 1 16.80 2.00 22.06
CA LEU A 1 15.42 2.41 21.72
C LEU A 1 15.20 3.81 22.27
N THR A 2 15.30 4.82 21.40
CA THR A 2 15.09 6.23 21.77
C THR A 2 13.63 6.46 22.13
N HIS A 3 13.42 7.48 22.95
CA HIS A 3 12.19 7.89 23.63
C HIS A 3 10.99 8.20 22.71
N GLU A 4 11.13 8.04 21.39
CA GLU A 4 10.26 8.58 20.35
C GLU A 4 9.07 7.67 19.99
N ASN A 5 9.12 6.36 20.30
CA ASN A 5 8.06 5.41 19.96
C ASN A 5 6.95 5.26 21.02
N ARG A 6 6.83 6.18 21.99
CA ARG A 6 5.93 6.04 23.15
C ARG A 6 4.44 6.28 22.89
N HIS A 7 4.07 6.69 21.68
CA HIS A 7 2.68 7.00 21.32
C HIS A 7 2.10 6.10 20.22
N LEU A 8 2.78 4.99 19.89
CA LEU A 8 2.28 4.08 18.87
C LEU A 8 1.22 3.13 19.48
N TYR A 9 -0.04 3.52 19.35
CA TYR A 9 -1.17 2.63 19.65
C TYR A 9 -1.62 1.99 18.34
N LEU A 10 -1.29 0.72 18.16
CA LEU A 10 -1.81 -0.10 17.06
C LEU A 10 -3.03 -0.85 17.55
N ARG A 11 -4.10 -0.83 16.76
CA ARG A 11 -5.26 -1.69 17.01
C ARG A 11 -4.99 -3.07 16.42
N ASP A 12 -5.46 -4.12 17.10
CA ASP A 12 -5.28 -5.52 16.69
C ASP A 12 -5.97 -5.86 15.36
N ASP A 13 -7.02 -5.11 15.00
CA ASP A 13 -7.74 -5.29 13.74
C ASP A 13 -7.04 -4.68 12.52
N ILE A 14 -5.93 -3.95 12.71
CA ILE A 14 -5.14 -3.40 11.61
C ILE A 14 -4.10 -4.43 11.17
N LYS A 15 -4.24 -4.90 9.93
CA LYS A 15 -3.29 -5.84 9.31
C LYS A 15 -2.44 -5.11 8.28
N PHE A 16 -1.13 -5.19 8.44
CA PHE A 16 -0.18 -4.66 7.46
C PHE A 16 0.20 -5.76 6.47
N LEU A 17 0.05 -5.46 5.17
CA LEU A 17 0.64 -6.23 4.10
C LEU A 17 1.83 -5.43 3.57
N HIS A 18 3.02 -5.99 3.71
CA HIS A 18 4.23 -5.38 3.16
C HIS A 18 4.33 -5.70 1.67
N LEU A 19 4.85 -4.78 0.88
CA LEU A 19 4.96 -4.96 -0.58
C LEU A 19 5.98 -6.03 -0.97
N ASP A 20 6.99 -6.28 -0.13
CA ASP A 20 7.98 -7.35 -0.28
C ASP A 20 7.51 -8.70 0.29
N ASP A 21 6.23 -8.81 0.66
CA ASP A 21 5.70 -10.07 1.17
C ASP A 21 5.75 -11.17 0.09
N TYR A 22 6.20 -12.37 0.46
CA TYR A 22 6.35 -13.49 -0.48
C TYR A 22 5.07 -13.81 -1.26
N ARG A 23 3.88 -13.49 -0.70
CA ARG A 23 2.58 -13.66 -1.36
C ARG A 23 2.38 -12.75 -2.57
N LEU A 24 3.16 -11.67 -2.66
CA LEU A 24 3.10 -10.67 -3.73
C LEU A 24 4.13 -10.93 -4.83
N ILE A 25 5.20 -11.70 -4.57
CA ILE A 25 6.29 -11.96 -5.52
C ILE A 25 5.80 -12.56 -6.83
N ASP A 26 4.84 -13.51 -6.78
CA ASP A 26 4.26 -14.14 -7.98
C ASP A 26 3.52 -13.16 -8.89
N TRP A 27 3.26 -11.95 -8.41
CA TRP A 27 2.48 -10.92 -9.09
C TRP A 27 3.34 -9.77 -9.62
N TYR A 28 4.65 -9.82 -9.41
CA TYR A 28 5.58 -8.84 -9.98
C TYR A 28 5.58 -8.96 -11.50
N GLY A 29 5.45 -7.82 -12.18
CA GLY A 29 5.37 -7.74 -13.64
C GLY A 29 4.02 -8.16 -14.23
N LYS A 30 2.99 -8.42 -13.40
CA LYS A 30 1.63 -8.68 -13.88
C LYS A 30 0.90 -7.38 -14.24
N PRO A 31 -0.14 -7.45 -15.09
CA PRO A 31 -1.00 -6.31 -15.37
C PRO A 31 -1.59 -5.71 -14.07
N PRO A 32 -1.67 -4.37 -13.97
CA PRO A 32 -2.20 -3.70 -12.76
C PRO A 32 -3.60 -4.19 -12.37
N GLU A 33 -4.48 -4.48 -13.33
CA GLU A 33 -5.83 -4.98 -13.05
C GLU A 33 -5.83 -6.34 -12.33
N GLU A 34 -4.90 -7.23 -12.67
CA GLU A 34 -4.74 -8.52 -11.98
C GLU A 34 -4.21 -8.31 -10.56
N VAL A 35 -3.22 -7.42 -10.40
CA VAL A 35 -2.69 -7.03 -9.09
C VAL A 35 -3.80 -6.45 -8.21
N LEU A 36 -4.65 -5.58 -8.76
CA LEU A 36 -5.77 -4.98 -8.05
C LEU A 36 -6.80 -6.03 -7.60
N ALA A 37 -7.18 -6.96 -8.50
CA ALA A 37 -8.10 -8.03 -8.15
C ALA A 37 -7.55 -8.85 -6.97
N ARG A 38 -6.24 -9.14 -6.98
CA ARG A 38 -5.60 -9.88 -5.91
C ARG A 38 -5.56 -9.11 -4.59
N LEU A 39 -5.26 -7.81 -4.63
CA LEU A 39 -5.31 -6.94 -3.46
C LEU A 39 -6.73 -6.91 -2.86
N LYS A 40 -7.77 -6.87 -3.70
CA LYS A 40 -9.17 -6.99 -3.25
C LYS A 40 -9.43 -8.35 -2.58
N GLU A 41 -8.96 -9.46 -3.16
CA GLU A 41 -9.09 -10.80 -2.56
C GLU A 41 -8.38 -10.93 -1.20
N LEU A 42 -7.23 -10.25 -1.04
CA LEU A 42 -6.48 -10.20 0.21
C LEU A 42 -7.11 -9.27 1.26
N GLY A 43 -8.19 -8.57 0.91
CA GLY A 43 -8.88 -7.62 1.79
C GLY A 43 -8.11 -6.32 2.00
N VAL A 44 -7.34 -5.87 1.00
CA VAL A 44 -6.61 -4.60 1.06
C VAL A 44 -7.55 -3.46 0.66
N ASP A 45 -8.00 -2.70 1.66
CA ASP A 45 -8.83 -1.51 1.45
C ASP A 45 -8.03 -0.21 1.38
N TYR A 46 -6.79 -0.21 1.92
CA TYR A 46 -5.98 0.99 2.08
C TYR A 46 -4.54 0.78 1.63
N TYR A 47 -3.95 1.84 1.09
CA TYR A 47 -2.53 1.90 0.74
C TYR A 47 -1.87 3.08 1.46
N LEU A 48 -0.83 2.80 2.24
CA LEU A 48 -0.05 3.82 2.95
C LEU A 48 1.28 4.03 2.22
N LYS A 49 1.42 5.19 1.55
CA LYS A 49 2.66 5.61 0.91
C LYS A 49 3.52 6.37 1.92
N ILE A 50 4.76 5.92 2.11
CA ILE A 50 5.74 6.56 2.99
C ILE A 50 6.89 7.22 2.19
N ARG A 51 7.55 8.20 2.81
CA ARG A 51 8.60 9.05 2.21
C ARG A 51 9.66 8.32 1.36
N ASN A 52 10.07 7.11 1.76
CA ASN A 52 11.19 6.38 1.15
C ASN A 52 10.79 5.35 0.08
N GLU A 53 9.53 5.33 -0.36
CA GLU A 53 9.07 4.33 -1.31
C GLU A 53 9.33 4.71 -2.78
N ARG A 54 9.53 6.01 -3.09
CA ARG A 54 9.51 6.58 -4.47
C ARG A 54 10.40 5.90 -5.52
N ASN A 55 11.46 5.20 -5.13
CA ASN A 55 12.42 4.57 -6.06
C ASN A 55 12.52 3.05 -5.85
N HIS A 56 11.53 2.43 -5.18
CA HIS A 56 11.59 1.01 -4.92
C HIS A 56 11.15 0.21 -6.16
N PRO A 57 11.98 -0.69 -6.72
CA PRO A 57 11.67 -1.41 -7.96
C PRO A 57 10.36 -2.22 -7.87
N ILE A 58 10.06 -2.75 -6.68
CA ILE A 58 8.80 -3.46 -6.40
C ILE A 58 7.56 -2.59 -6.71
N LEU A 59 7.61 -1.27 -6.54
CA LEU A 59 6.47 -0.41 -6.88
C LEU A 59 6.22 -0.33 -8.38
N GLU A 60 7.29 -0.31 -9.17
CA GLU A 60 7.20 -0.35 -10.63
C GLU A 60 6.71 -1.72 -11.09
N ASP A 61 7.26 -2.80 -10.53
CA ASP A 61 6.87 -4.18 -10.86
C ASP A 61 5.41 -4.49 -10.51
N LEU A 62 4.89 -3.91 -9.41
CA LEU A 62 3.48 -4.05 -9.03
C LEU A 62 2.56 -3.01 -9.69
N GLY A 63 3.10 -2.05 -10.45
CA GLY A 63 2.32 -1.00 -11.11
C GLY A 63 1.54 -0.11 -10.15
N ILE A 64 2.03 0.08 -8.92
CA ILE A 64 1.31 0.76 -7.83
C ILE A 64 0.93 2.20 -8.21
N ASP A 65 1.80 2.93 -8.92
CA ASP A 65 1.54 4.32 -9.28
C ASP A 65 0.25 4.46 -10.12
N LYS A 66 0.09 3.58 -11.12
CA LYS A 66 -1.10 3.52 -11.95
C LYS A 66 -2.34 3.10 -11.15
N LEU A 67 -2.18 2.11 -10.25
CA LEU A 67 -3.26 1.70 -9.35
C LEU A 67 -3.76 2.86 -8.50
N LEU A 68 -2.84 3.61 -7.89
CA LEU A 68 -3.18 4.75 -7.05
C LEU A 68 -3.92 5.85 -7.80
N GLN A 69 -3.55 6.09 -9.07
CA GLN A 69 -4.21 7.08 -9.91
C GLN A 69 -5.65 6.65 -10.31
N ASP A 70 -5.80 5.41 -10.77
CA ASP A 70 -7.05 4.95 -11.38
C ASP A 70 -8.07 4.45 -10.34
N HIS A 71 -7.61 3.69 -9.34
CA HIS A 71 -8.48 2.90 -8.46
C HIS A 71 -8.52 3.36 -7.01
N PHE A 72 -7.61 4.23 -6.59
CA PHE A 72 -7.59 4.73 -5.21
C PHE A 72 -7.89 6.24 -5.15
N GLU A 73 -8.38 6.67 -4.00
CA GLU A 73 -8.58 8.08 -3.65
C GLU A 73 -7.72 8.43 -2.43
N LEU A 74 -7.11 9.61 -2.43
CA LEU A 74 -6.36 10.10 -1.28
C LEU A 74 -7.34 10.48 -0.17
N VAL A 75 -7.20 9.86 1.01
CA VAL A 75 -8.06 10.11 2.17
C VAL A 75 -7.34 10.84 3.30
N TYR A 76 -6.01 10.82 3.32
CA TYR A 76 -5.22 11.54 4.30
C TYR A 76 -3.83 11.90 3.76
N GLU A 77 -3.38 13.11 4.08
CA GLU A 77 -2.05 13.60 3.76
C GLU A 77 -1.47 14.29 4.99
N ARG A 78 -0.24 13.90 5.36
CA ARG A 78 0.54 14.62 6.37
C ARG A 78 2.02 14.56 6.04
N GLY A 79 2.55 15.70 5.61
CA GLY A 79 3.94 15.79 5.17
C GLY A 79 4.16 14.89 3.97
N GLU A 80 5.04 13.89 4.11
CA GLU A 80 5.39 12.95 3.04
C GLU A 80 4.67 11.60 3.17
N ASN A 81 3.76 11.46 4.14
CA ASN A 81 2.94 10.26 4.32
C ASN A 81 1.55 10.48 3.73
N LEU A 82 1.15 9.60 2.81
CA LEU A 82 -0.13 9.66 2.10
C LEU A 82 -0.89 8.36 2.34
N LEU A 83 -2.15 8.46 2.74
CA LEU A 83 -3.04 7.32 2.86
C LEU A 83 -4.08 7.38 1.75
N TYR A 84 -4.15 6.31 0.99
CA TYR A 84 -5.10 6.11 -0.07
C TYR A 84 -6.11 5.04 0.34
N ARG A 85 -7.35 5.19 -0.12
CA ARG A 85 -8.42 4.21 0.04
C ARG A 85 -8.85 3.72 -1.33
N LEU A 86 -9.12 2.42 -1.46
CA LEU A 86 -9.67 1.85 -2.67
C LEU A 86 -11.06 2.45 -2.93
N LYS A 87 -11.30 2.94 -4.15
CA LYS A 87 -12.62 3.43 -4.56
C LYS A 87 -13.60 2.26 -4.52
N ARG A 88 -14.71 2.42 -3.80
CA ARG A 88 -15.81 1.46 -3.85
C ARG A 88 -16.62 1.73 -5.11
N GLU A 89 -16.72 0.72 -5.97
CA GLU A 89 -17.62 0.69 -7.13
C GLU A 89 -19.09 0.60 -6.69
#